data_AF-A0A6F9ZMW6-F1
#
_entry.id   AF-A0A6F9ZMW6-F1
#
_cell.length_a   1.000
_cell.length_b   1.000
_cell.length_c   1.000
_cell.angle_alpha   90.00
_cell.angle_beta   90.00
_cell.angle_gamma   90.00
#
_symmetry.space_group_name_H-M   'P 1'
#
loop_
_entity.id
_entity.type
_entity.pdbx_description
1 polymer ?
#
loop_
_entity_poly.entity_id
_entity_poly.type
_entity_poly.pdbx_seq_one_letter_code
_entity_poly.pdbx_strand_id
1 'polypeptide(L)'
;MIKSLILSAFAILVLCACSEKDKKTDWSEKRQLMETRAQEMLSGARQALIRQDFEKAKNTIEAMRTQCNLALEARQQGILLMDSIYLQEAVNKMMQADSLMKTQTVDSLILVPRLEEFGEKIKFYRRKLEHDKQHL
;
A
#
# COMPACT_ATOMS: atom_id res chain seq x y z
N MET A 1 6.69 85.63 6.64
CA MET A 1 7.09 85.15 7.98
C MET A 1 7.33 83.65 7.89
N ILE A 2 8.58 83.26 8.13
CA ILE A 2 9.11 81.89 8.07
C ILE A 2 8.71 81.17 9.36
N LYS A 3 8.22 79.92 9.27
CA LYS A 3 8.28 78.94 10.37
C LYS A 3 8.68 77.57 9.83
N SER A 4 9.60 76.98 10.58
CA SER A 4 10.57 75.97 10.18
C SER A 4 10.03 74.56 9.95
N LEU A 5 10.71 73.93 9.00
CA LEU A 5 11.17 72.54 8.93
C LEU A 5 11.52 71.90 10.29
N ILE A 6 11.17 70.61 10.50
CA ILE A 6 11.89 69.54 11.26
C ILE A 6 11.02 68.26 11.07
N LEU A 7 11.40 67.27 10.25
CA LEU A 7 12.40 66.20 10.40
C LEU A 7 11.76 64.85 10.81
N SER A 8 11.74 63.92 9.85
CA SER A 8 12.01 62.47 9.97
C SER A 8 11.41 61.65 11.11
N ALA A 9 10.60 60.64 10.74
CA ALA A 9 10.88 59.24 11.09
C ALA A 9 10.05 58.31 10.19
N PHE A 10 10.65 57.90 9.08
CA PHE A 10 10.15 56.83 8.21
C PHE A 10 10.47 55.50 8.90
N ALA A 11 9.56 55.02 9.76
CA ALA A 11 9.69 53.71 10.39
C ALA A 11 9.28 52.62 9.39
N ILE A 12 10.21 52.26 8.49
CA ILE A 12 10.12 51.01 7.74
C ILE A 12 10.34 49.89 8.75
N LEU A 13 9.23 49.33 9.23
CA LEU A 13 9.18 48.01 9.84
C LEU A 13 9.57 46.99 8.76
N VAL A 14 10.86 46.78 8.58
CA VAL A 14 11.40 45.58 7.92
C VAL A 14 11.07 44.42 8.86
N LEU A 15 9.89 43.85 8.69
CA LEU A 15 9.59 42.51 9.18
C LEU A 15 10.51 41.56 8.41
N CYS A 16 11.65 41.25 9.02
CA CYS A 16 12.47 40.11 8.66
C CYS A 16 11.64 38.86 8.95
N ALA A 17 10.76 38.50 8.01
CA ALA A 17 10.04 37.25 8.01
C ALA A 17 11.05 36.12 7.81
N CYS A 18 11.60 35.63 8.92
CA CYS A 18 12.14 34.29 8.97
C CYS A 18 10.95 33.36 8.73
N SER A 19 10.79 32.92 7.49
CA SER A 19 9.81 31.92 7.11
C SER A 19 10.23 30.58 7.73
N GLU A 20 9.87 30.37 8.98
CA GLU A 20 9.68 29.02 9.50
C GLU A 20 8.67 28.36 8.57
N LYS A 21 9.15 27.49 7.67
CA LYS A 21 8.26 26.66 6.87
C LYS A 21 7.36 25.90 7.85
N ASP A 22 6.08 26.21 7.83
CA ASP A 22 5.06 25.60 8.68
C ASP A 22 5.15 24.08 8.53
N LYS A 23 5.70 23.40 9.55
CA LYS A 23 5.91 21.94 9.55
C LYS A 23 4.60 21.17 9.29
N LYS A 24 3.45 21.80 9.59
CA LYS A 24 2.12 21.26 9.37
C LYS A 24 1.75 21.16 7.88
N THR A 25 2.17 22.15 7.08
CA THR A 25 1.91 22.19 5.63
C THR A 25 2.80 21.18 4.89
N ASP A 26 4.08 21.10 5.27
CA ASP A 26 5.05 20.12 4.73
C ASP A 26 4.61 18.66 4.96
N TRP A 27 3.99 18.37 6.10
CA TRP A 27 3.45 17.03 6.40
C TRP A 27 2.25 16.66 5.54
N SER A 28 1.38 17.61 5.23
CA SER A 28 0.21 17.39 4.36
C SER A 28 0.62 17.10 2.92
N GLU A 29 1.58 17.87 2.39
CA GLU A 29 2.11 17.70 1.03
C GLU A 29 2.84 16.36 0.87
N LYS A 30 3.71 16.01 1.82
CA LYS A 30 4.42 14.72 1.82
C LYS A 30 3.46 13.54 1.85
N ARG A 31 2.41 13.61 2.67
CA ARG A 31 1.37 12.58 2.74
C ARG A 31 0.68 12.42 1.39
N GLN A 32 0.28 13.53 0.76
CA GLN A 32 -0.39 13.49 -0.54
C GLN A 32 0.51 12.90 -1.64
N LEU A 33 1.79 13.29 -1.68
CA LEU A 33 2.77 12.72 -2.61
C LEU A 33 2.94 11.21 -2.40
N MET A 34 3.03 10.76 -1.15
CA MET A 34 3.11 9.34 -0.84
C MET A 34 1.84 8.58 -1.21
N GLU A 35 0.64 9.16 -1.01
CA GLU A 35 -0.62 8.54 -1.47
C GLU A 35 -0.61 8.34 -2.98
N THR A 36 -0.27 9.38 -3.76
CA THR A 36 -0.21 9.26 -5.22
C THR A 36 0.76 8.16 -5.66
N ARG A 37 1.99 8.16 -5.12
CA ARG A 37 2.99 7.13 -5.44
C ARG A 37 2.51 5.73 -5.01
N ALA A 38 1.90 5.61 -3.84
CA ALA A 38 1.40 4.33 -3.36
C ALA A 38 0.28 3.77 -4.25
N GLN A 39 -0.60 4.62 -4.79
CA GLN A 39 -1.62 4.20 -5.74
C GLN A 39 -1.03 3.67 -7.05
N GLU A 40 0.04 4.28 -7.56
CA GLU A 40 0.77 3.75 -8.72
C GLU A 40 1.37 2.36 -8.43
N MET A 41 1.96 2.18 -7.24
CA MET A 41 2.48 0.88 -6.80
C MET A 41 1.37 -0.17 -6.66
N LEU A 42 0.21 0.19 -6.10
CA LEU A 42 -0.96 -0.71 -6.04
C LEU A 42 -1.43 -1.12 -7.43
N SER A 43 -1.47 -0.19 -8.38
CA SER A 43 -1.80 -0.50 -9.78
C SER A 43 -0.81 -1.53 -10.35
N GLY A 44 0.48 -1.34 -10.12
CA GLY A 44 1.52 -2.31 -10.50
C GLY A 44 1.33 -3.68 -9.86
N ALA A 45 1.01 -3.73 -8.57
CA ALA A 45 0.73 -4.98 -7.86
C ALA A 45 -0.52 -5.70 -8.40
N ARG A 46 -1.59 -4.96 -8.72
CA ARG A 46 -2.80 -5.51 -9.36
C ARG A 46 -2.49 -6.09 -10.74
N GLN A 47 -1.67 -5.41 -11.55
CA GLN A 47 -1.25 -5.92 -12.85
C GLN A 47 -0.39 -7.19 -12.72
N ALA A 48 0.51 -7.25 -11.74
CA ALA A 48 1.28 -8.45 -11.45
C ALA A 48 0.37 -9.62 -11.03
N LEU A 49 -0.62 -9.36 -10.18
CA LEU A 49 -1.62 -10.35 -9.78
C LEU A 49 -2.44 -10.87 -10.97
N ILE A 50 -2.88 -10.00 -11.88
CA ILE A 50 -3.60 -10.41 -13.10
C ILE A 50 -2.75 -11.36 -13.96
N ARG A 51 -1.43 -11.12 -14.01
CA ARG A 51 -0.46 -11.98 -14.70
C ARG A 51 -0.06 -13.23 -13.90
N GLN A 52 -0.66 -13.44 -12.72
CA GLN A 52 -0.33 -14.50 -11.76
C GLN A 52 1.13 -14.47 -11.29
N ASP A 53 1.79 -13.31 -11.36
CA ASP A 53 3.12 -13.08 -10.80
C ASP A 53 2.96 -12.68 -9.33
N PHE A 54 2.66 -13.68 -8.49
CA PHE A 54 2.34 -13.48 -7.08
C PHE A 54 3.52 -12.90 -6.28
N GLU A 55 4.75 -13.33 -6.57
CA GLU A 55 5.94 -12.81 -5.90
C GLU A 55 6.15 -11.33 -6.18
N LYS A 56 6.07 -10.91 -7.45
CA LYS A 56 6.15 -9.49 -7.79
C LYS A 56 5.03 -8.68 -7.15
N ALA A 57 3.81 -9.21 -7.12
CA ALA A 57 2.68 -8.54 -6.49
C ALA A 57 2.92 -8.31 -4.98
N LYS A 58 3.36 -9.35 -4.24
CA LYS A 58 3.69 -9.27 -2.81
C LYS A 58 4.81 -8.27 -2.55
N ASN A 59 5.92 -8.40 -3.26
CA ASN A 59 7.09 -7.52 -3.13
C ASN A 59 6.73 -6.05 -3.40
N THR A 60 5.84 -5.80 -4.36
CA THR A 60 5.38 -4.44 -4.67
C THR A 60 4.59 -3.83 -3.50
N ILE A 61 3.72 -4.61 -2.84
CA ILE A 61 2.96 -4.13 -1.67
C ILE A 61 3.89 -3.92 -0.46
N GLU A 62 4.85 -4.80 -0.23
CA GLU A 62 5.82 -4.65 0.87
C GLU A 62 6.71 -3.41 0.66
N ALA A 63 7.18 -3.20 -0.57
CA ALA A 63 7.90 -1.98 -0.95
C ALA A 63 7.02 -0.74 -0.76
N MET A 64 5.74 -0.79 -1.12
CA MET A 64 4.81 0.33 -0.91
C MET A 64 4.66 0.65 0.58
N ARG A 65 4.48 -0.37 1.44
CA ARG A 65 4.32 -0.20 2.89
C ARG A 65 5.55 0.43 3.57
N THR A 66 6.73 0.21 3.02
CA THR A 66 7.99 0.78 3.54
C THR A 66 8.27 2.17 2.97
N GLN A 67 8.10 2.36 1.65
CA GLN A 67 8.44 3.60 0.96
C GLN A 67 7.37 4.69 1.09
N CYS A 68 6.10 4.31 1.27
CA CYS A 68 4.95 5.21 1.36
C CYS A 68 4.27 5.05 2.74
N ASN A 69 5.04 5.18 3.82
CA ASN A 69 4.56 4.94 5.18
C ASN A 69 3.44 5.90 5.62
N LEU A 70 3.33 7.09 5.01
CA LEU A 70 2.29 8.07 5.30
C LEU A 70 1.01 7.89 4.47
N ALA A 71 1.02 7.00 3.47
CA ALA A 71 -0.10 6.76 2.57
C ALA A 71 -1.15 5.83 3.24
N LEU A 72 -1.92 6.36 4.19
CA LEU A 72 -2.84 5.57 5.01
C LEU A 72 -3.92 4.87 4.18
N GLU A 73 -4.48 5.55 3.17
CA GLU A 73 -5.54 4.98 2.33
C GLU A 73 -4.97 3.86 1.45
N ALA A 74 -3.87 4.13 0.74
CA ALA A 74 -3.23 3.11 -0.07
C ALA A 74 -2.75 1.90 0.78
N ARG A 75 -2.36 2.12 2.04
CA ARG A 75 -2.01 1.02 2.95
C ARG A 75 -3.20 0.16 3.32
N GLN A 76 -4.38 0.73 3.60
CA GLN A 76 -5.61 -0.04 3.80
C GLN A 76 -5.92 -0.90 2.57
N GLN A 77 -5.88 -0.29 1.38
CA GLN A 77 -6.07 -1.01 0.12
C GLN A 77 -5.00 -2.11 -0.08
N GLY A 78 -3.76 -1.85 0.33
CA GLY A 78 -2.65 -2.80 0.27
C GLY A 78 -2.84 -4.01 1.18
N ILE A 79 -3.49 -3.86 2.35
CA ILE A 79 -3.85 -5.00 3.22
C ILE A 79 -4.81 -5.92 2.46
N LEU A 80 -5.89 -5.36 1.92
CA LEU A 80 -6.89 -6.12 1.16
C LEU A 80 -6.30 -6.78 -0.09
N LEU A 81 -5.41 -6.07 -0.80
CA LEU A 81 -4.76 -6.62 -1.99
C LEU A 81 -3.79 -7.75 -1.63
N MET A 82 -3.03 -7.63 -0.53
CA MET A 82 -2.12 -8.68 -0.06
C MET A 82 -2.87 -9.98 0.25
N ASP A 83 -3.97 -9.91 0.99
CA ASP A 83 -4.77 -11.10 1.29
C ASP A 83 -5.42 -11.68 0.03
N SER A 84 -5.81 -10.83 -0.92
CA SER A 84 -6.32 -11.27 -2.23
C SER A 84 -5.26 -12.02 -3.03
N ILE A 85 -4.00 -11.56 -2.98
CA ILE A 85 -2.86 -12.25 -3.61
C ILE A 85 -2.66 -13.63 -2.98
N TYR A 86 -2.62 -13.71 -1.65
CA TYR A 86 -2.45 -14.99 -0.95
C TYR A 86 -3.59 -15.96 -1.22
N LEU A 87 -4.84 -15.46 -1.27
CA LEU A 87 -5.99 -16.26 -1.64
C LEU A 87 -5.85 -16.84 -3.05
N GLN A 88 -5.52 -16.00 -4.03
CA GLN A 88 -5.40 -16.43 -5.43
C GLN A 88 -4.20 -17.37 -5.64
N GLU A 89 -3.09 -17.14 -4.94
CA GLU A 89 -1.93 -18.03 -4.93
C GLU A 89 -2.29 -19.41 -4.37
N ALA A 90 -3.03 -19.47 -3.25
CA ALA A 90 -3.48 -20.72 -2.66
C ALA A 90 -4.45 -21.49 -3.57
N VAL A 91 -5.39 -20.80 -4.23
CA VAL A 91 -6.29 -21.39 -5.23
C VAL A 91 -5.49 -21.97 -6.39
N ASN A 92 -4.51 -21.23 -6.92
CA ASN A 92 -3.68 -21.69 -8.03
C ASN A 92 -2.89 -22.94 -7.65
N LYS A 93 -2.23 -22.95 -6.48
CA LYS A 93 -1.50 -24.11 -5.96
C LYS A 93 -2.40 -25.32 -5.73
N MET A 94 -3.63 -25.11 -5.25
CA MET A 94 -4.61 -26.20 -5.10
C MET A 94 -4.98 -26.81 -6.45
N MET A 95 -5.24 -25.98 -7.47
CA MET A 95 -5.54 -26.47 -8.83
C MET A 95 -4.37 -27.26 -9.44
N GLN A 96 -3.13 -26.81 -9.22
CA GLN A 96 -1.94 -27.54 -9.67
C GLN A 96 -1.83 -28.91 -8.97
N ALA A 97 -1.99 -28.95 -7.64
CA ALA A 97 -1.93 -30.19 -6.87
C ALA A 97 -3.04 -31.18 -7.28
N ASP A 98 -4.27 -30.70 -7.51
CA ASP A 98 -5.39 -31.53 -7.99
C ASP A 98 -5.12 -32.09 -9.39
N SER A 99 -4.52 -31.30 -10.29
CA SER A 99 -4.11 -31.77 -11.62
C SER A 99 -3.03 -32.85 -11.56
N LEU A 100 -2.03 -32.71 -10.68
CA LEU A 100 -1.00 -33.73 -10.47
C LEU A 100 -1.59 -35.03 -9.91
N MET A 101 -2.57 -34.93 -9.00
CA MET A 101 -3.26 -36.08 -8.42
C MET A 101 -4.05 -36.85 -9.50
N LYS A 102 -4.80 -36.13 -10.35
CA LYS A 102 -5.59 -36.73 -11.44
C LYS A 102 -4.72 -37.41 -12.50
N THR A 103 -3.53 -36.86 -12.76
CA THR A 103 -2.58 -37.43 -13.72
C THR A 103 -1.72 -38.55 -13.11
N GLN A 104 -1.86 -38.84 -11.81
CA GLN A 104 -1.07 -39.83 -11.05
C GLN A 104 0.45 -39.61 -11.20
N THR A 105 0.86 -38.37 -11.43
CA THR A 105 2.27 -38.00 -11.65
C THR A 105 3.05 -37.93 -10.34
N VAL A 106 2.36 -37.75 -9.21
CA VAL A 106 2.94 -37.65 -7.87
C VAL A 106 2.09 -38.49 -6.91
N ASP A 107 2.74 -39.07 -5.90
CA ASP A 107 2.12 -39.90 -4.86
C ASP A 107 1.01 -39.14 -4.10
N SER A 108 -0.14 -39.81 -3.93
CA SER A 108 -1.28 -39.29 -3.19
C SER A 108 -0.95 -39.03 -1.72
N LEU A 109 -0.05 -39.81 -1.11
CA LEU A 109 0.42 -39.58 0.26
C LEU A 109 1.12 -38.23 0.43
N ILE A 110 1.65 -37.65 -0.65
CA ILE A 110 2.27 -36.32 -0.67
C ILE A 110 1.24 -35.24 -1.01
N LEU A 111 0.34 -35.50 -1.96
CA LEU A 111 -0.58 -34.49 -2.48
C LEU A 111 -1.79 -34.23 -1.58
N VAL A 112 -2.33 -35.25 -0.90
CA VAL A 112 -3.52 -35.10 -0.06
C VAL A 112 -3.29 -34.08 1.08
N PRO A 113 -2.21 -34.14 1.87
CA PRO A 113 -1.94 -33.14 2.91
C PRO A 113 -1.78 -31.71 2.35
N ARG A 114 -1.21 -31.57 1.14
CA ARG A 114 -1.07 -30.27 0.48
C ARG A 114 -2.40 -29.68 0.04
N LEU A 115 -3.30 -30.52 -0.49
CA LEU A 115 -4.65 -30.10 -0.86
C LEU A 115 -5.44 -29.61 0.36
N GLU A 116 -5.33 -30.31 1.49
CA GLU A 116 -5.91 -29.89 2.76
C GLU A 116 -5.32 -28.54 3.22
N GLU A 117 -4.00 -28.40 3.21
CA GLU A 117 -3.32 -27.15 3.58
C GLU A 117 -3.80 -25.96 2.72
N PHE A 118 -3.87 -26.13 1.39
CA PHE A 118 -4.37 -25.08 0.51
C PHE A 118 -5.85 -24.79 0.75
N GLY A 119 -6.66 -25.80 1.02
CA GLY A 119 -8.06 -25.66 1.41
C GLY A 119 -8.22 -24.78 2.66
N GLU A 120 -7.42 -25.03 3.70
CA GLU A 120 -7.44 -24.23 4.93
C GLU A 120 -6.95 -22.80 4.71
N LYS A 121 -5.89 -22.61 3.89
CA LYS A 121 -5.44 -21.25 3.48
C LYS A 121 -6.53 -20.48 2.75
N ILE A 122 -7.23 -21.12 1.81
CA ILE A 122 -8.34 -20.49 1.07
C ILE A 122 -9.45 -20.06 2.04
N LYS A 123 -9.85 -20.93 2.98
CA LYS A 123 -10.85 -20.60 4.00
C LYS A 123 -10.40 -19.46 4.90
N PHE A 124 -9.12 -19.44 5.30
CA PHE A 124 -8.55 -18.38 6.11
C PHE A 124 -8.61 -17.03 5.41
N TYR A 125 -8.02 -16.90 4.22
CA TYR A 125 -7.94 -15.61 3.52
C TYR A 125 -9.31 -15.10 3.06
N ARG A 126 -10.26 -15.99 2.72
CA ARG A 126 -11.65 -15.56 2.45
C ARG A 126 -12.30 -14.91 3.67
N ARG A 127 -12.19 -15.54 4.85
CA ARG A 127 -12.74 -15.00 6.10
C ARG A 127 -12.04 -13.70 6.50
N LYS A 128 -10.71 -13.65 6.34
CA LYS A 128 -9.92 -12.45 6.62
C LYS A 128 -10.34 -11.28 5.73
N LEU A 129 -10.48 -11.50 4.42
CA LEU A 129 -10.95 -10.48 3.48
C LEU A 129 -12.36 -9.99 3.80
N GLU A 130 -13.27 -10.88 4.16
CA GLU A 130 -14.63 -10.50 4.54
C GLU A 130 -14.63 -9.62 5.81
N HIS A 131 -13.89 -10.04 6.82
CA HIS A 131 -13.71 -9.28 8.05
C HIS A 131 -13.07 -7.92 7.79
N ASP A 132 -11.94 -7.88 7.07
CA ASP A 132 -11.17 -6.66 6.85
C ASP A 132 -11.94 -5.65 5.99
N LYS A 133 -12.78 -6.09 5.04
CA LYS A 133 -13.67 -5.18 4.29
C LYS A 133 -14.72 -4.48 5.15
N GLN A 134 -15.09 -5.06 6.28
CA GLN A 134 -16.09 -4.50 7.20
C GLN A 134 -15.46 -3.61 8.28
N HIS A 135 -14.15 -3.70 8.51
CA HIS A 135 -13.48 -3.11 9.69
C HIS A 135 -12.25 -2.24 9.37
N LEU A 136 -11.85 -2.11 8.10
CA LEU A 136 -10.73 -1.25 7.67
C LEU A 136 -11.14 0.15 7.24
#